data_AF-A0A953UTC1-F1
#
_entry.id   AF-A0A953UTC1-F1
#
_cell.length_a   1.000
_cell.length_b   1.000
_cell.length_c   1.000
_cell.angle_alpha   90.00
_cell.angle_beta   90.00
_cell.angle_gamma   90.00
#
_symmetry.space_group_name_H-M   'P 1'
#
loop_
_entity.id
_entity.type
_entity.pdbx_description
1 polymer ?
#
loop_
_entity_poly.entity_id
_entity_poly.type
_entity_poly.pdbx_seq_one_letter_code
_entity_poly.pdbx_strand_id
1 'polypeptide(L)'
;MGAWRRFLLTAATVASACHHCLPLTTPPSVMSQPFSPAAAGPPRLKILTWNMWMMPWFTFQSPRNRQRSAAIADELLKQDFDILCLEKSFDGGARDVLTKALGARYPYRYGPANSGFSLKVNSGVWILSRFPLSNYHEIQFRDCAAIECFSRKGALMLTGEFQGHRFQIIATHLQGEEGAVYTPEHQQIRDRQMTQIRNELVARYGTQGVPLFLCGDFDTPRQGKSNPPRETDGYRFILNTFGGPQNHSDYFITLDDTCAHNDLA
;
A
#
# COMPACT_ATOMS: atom_id res chain seq x y z
N MET A 1 20.94 4.63 47.54
CA MET A 1 20.57 5.86 48.26
C MET A 1 21.76 6.80 48.23
N GLY A 2 21.73 7.80 47.34
CA GLY A 2 22.79 8.80 47.21
C GLY A 2 22.14 10.18 47.20
N ALA A 3 22.40 10.95 48.25
CA ALA A 3 21.69 12.17 48.59
C ALA A 3 22.09 13.35 47.68
N TRP A 4 21.06 14.12 47.32
CA TRP A 4 21.11 15.33 46.52
C TRP A 4 21.72 16.48 47.32
N ARG A 5 22.70 17.19 46.75
CA ARG A 5 23.14 18.50 47.26
C ARG A 5 22.58 19.60 46.37
N ARG A 6 21.72 20.44 46.95
CA ARG A 6 21.25 21.70 46.39
C ARG A 6 22.39 22.72 46.41
N PHE A 7 22.56 23.44 45.31
CA PHE A 7 23.21 24.75 45.31
C PHE A 7 22.23 25.76 44.68
N LEU A 8 21.82 26.72 45.50
CA LEU A 8 21.18 27.97 45.09
C LEU A 8 22.30 28.93 44.68
N LEU A 9 22.22 29.51 43.49
CA LEU A 9 22.99 30.70 43.13
C LEU A 9 22.05 31.71 42.46
N THR A 10 22.10 32.91 43.02
CA THR A 10 21.31 34.09 42.77
C THR A 10 21.58 34.72 41.41
N ALA A 11 20.56 35.40 40.89
CA ALA A 11 20.59 36.20 39.68
C ALA A 11 21.56 37.40 39.80
N ALA A 12 22.30 37.66 38.73
CA ALA A 12 22.85 38.99 38.42
C ALA A 12 22.64 39.27 36.94
N THR A 13 21.76 40.22 36.65
CA THR A 13 21.51 40.80 35.32
C THR A 13 22.66 41.70 34.91
N VAL A 14 23.26 41.45 33.75
CA VAL A 14 24.05 42.44 33.02
C VAL A 14 23.46 42.55 31.62
N ALA A 15 22.79 43.67 31.37
CA ALA A 15 22.35 44.06 30.05
C ALA A 15 23.56 44.55 29.24
N SER A 16 23.83 43.91 28.10
CA SER A 16 24.71 44.46 27.07
C SER A 16 23.92 44.53 25.78
N ALA A 17 23.63 45.75 25.35
CA ALA A 17 22.98 46.04 24.09
C ALA A 17 23.95 45.76 22.94
N CYS A 18 23.64 44.75 22.13
CA CYS A 18 24.23 44.62 20.80
C CYS A 18 23.19 45.03 19.77
N HIS A 19 23.37 46.26 19.27
CA HIS A 19 22.80 46.69 18.00
C HIS A 19 23.25 45.73 16.90
N HIS A 20 22.29 45.09 16.23
CA HIS A 20 22.21 44.74 14.80
C HIS A 20 21.06 43.73 14.61
N CYS A 21 19.82 44.23 14.71
CA CYS A 21 18.65 43.49 14.26
C CYS A 21 18.52 43.67 12.75
N LEU A 22 18.87 42.65 11.98
CA LEU A 22 18.41 42.51 10.60
C LEU A 22 16.92 42.18 10.62
N PRO A 23 16.08 42.81 9.78
CA PRO A 23 14.67 42.47 9.72
C PRO A 23 14.49 41.04 9.19
N LEU A 24 13.64 40.27 9.87
CA LEU A 24 13.14 38.98 9.41
C LEU A 24 12.39 39.19 8.08
N THR A 25 13.00 38.78 6.98
CA THR A 25 12.32 38.63 5.69
C THR A 25 11.25 37.55 5.85
N THR A 26 9.99 37.96 5.75
CA THR A 26 8.83 37.07 5.61
C THR A 26 9.04 36.12 4.44
N PRO A 27 8.81 34.80 4.59
CA PRO A 27 8.84 33.90 3.45
C PRO A 27 7.76 34.31 2.44
N PRO A 28 7.99 34.15 1.12
CA PRO A 28 7.00 34.48 0.12
C PRO A 28 5.74 33.65 0.33
N SER A 29 4.60 34.33 0.42
CA SER A 29 3.27 33.73 0.42
C SER A 29 3.06 33.00 -0.91
N VAL A 30 3.15 31.67 -0.89
CA VAL A 30 2.76 30.85 -2.04
C VAL A 30 1.25 30.96 -2.15
N MET A 31 0.77 31.77 -3.10
CA MET A 31 -0.63 31.77 -3.50
C MET A 31 -0.97 30.39 -4.05
N SER A 32 -1.70 29.59 -3.27
CA SER A 32 -2.40 28.41 -3.77
C SER A 32 -3.44 28.87 -4.78
N GLN A 33 -3.21 28.62 -6.06
CA GLN A 33 -4.24 28.75 -7.08
C GLN A 33 -5.41 27.83 -6.71
N PRO A 34 -6.66 28.31 -6.66
CA PRO A 34 -7.81 27.44 -6.46
C PRO A 34 -7.95 26.55 -7.69
N PHE A 35 -7.85 25.24 -7.48
CA PHE A 35 -8.23 24.24 -8.48
C PHE A 35 -9.73 24.40 -8.74
N SER A 36 -10.11 24.92 -9.90
CA SER A 36 -11.51 24.88 -10.35
C SER A 36 -11.87 23.43 -10.65
N PRO A 37 -12.85 22.82 -9.96
CA PRO A 37 -13.29 21.49 -10.33
C PRO A 37 -14.08 21.61 -11.63
N ALA A 38 -13.58 20.95 -12.69
CA ALA A 38 -14.42 20.55 -13.80
C ALA A 38 -15.64 19.81 -13.25
N ALA A 39 -16.83 20.07 -13.82
CA ALA A 39 -18.11 19.56 -13.35
C ALA A 39 -18.02 18.09 -12.91
N ALA A 40 -18.09 17.86 -11.60
CA ALA A 40 -17.82 16.55 -11.03
C ALA A 40 -18.99 15.61 -11.35
N GLY A 41 -18.70 14.51 -12.06
CA GLY A 41 -19.57 13.34 -12.08
C GLY A 41 -19.79 12.78 -10.67
N PRO A 42 -20.53 11.67 -10.53
CA PRO A 42 -20.73 11.05 -9.21
C PRO A 42 -19.38 10.82 -8.52
N PRO A 43 -19.28 10.98 -7.18
CA PRO A 43 -18.02 10.80 -6.48
C PRO A 43 -17.42 9.42 -6.78
N ARG A 44 -16.13 9.40 -7.15
CA ARG A 44 -15.41 8.16 -7.49
C ARG A 44 -14.31 7.94 -6.47
N LEU A 45 -14.35 6.81 -5.77
CA LEU A 45 -13.23 6.34 -4.96
C LEU A 45 -12.09 5.93 -5.90
N LYS A 46 -10.90 6.50 -5.72
CA LYS A 46 -9.73 6.21 -6.57
C LYS A 46 -8.69 5.43 -5.78
N ILE A 47 -8.43 4.19 -6.18
CA ILE A 47 -7.48 3.29 -5.52
C ILE A 47 -6.35 2.99 -6.48
N LEU A 48 -5.10 3.19 -6.04
CA LEU A 48 -3.91 2.75 -6.76
C LEU A 48 -3.37 1.46 -6.13
N THR A 49 -2.98 0.48 -6.95
CA THR A 49 -2.08 -0.61 -6.53
C THR A 49 -0.74 -0.46 -7.26
N TRP A 50 0.38 -0.57 -6.54
CA TRP A 50 1.70 -0.42 -7.14
C TRP A 50 2.78 -1.22 -6.42
N ASN A 51 3.32 -2.22 -7.12
CA ASN A 51 4.53 -2.91 -6.74
C ASN A 51 5.75 -1.98 -6.92
N MET A 52 6.28 -1.46 -5.82
CA MET A 52 7.36 -0.47 -5.85
C MET A 52 8.76 -1.10 -5.89
N TRP A 53 8.88 -2.43 -5.83
CA TRP A 53 10.14 -3.19 -5.83
C TRP A 53 11.24 -2.60 -4.92
N MET A 54 10.91 -2.32 -3.65
CA MET A 54 11.81 -1.76 -2.62
C MET A 54 12.39 -2.87 -1.75
N MET A 55 13.23 -3.71 -2.35
CA MET A 55 13.83 -4.89 -1.71
C MET A 55 14.76 -4.50 -0.56
N PRO A 56 14.96 -5.37 0.45
CA PRO A 56 15.92 -5.12 1.51
C PRO A 56 17.34 -4.89 0.97
N TRP A 57 18.07 -3.96 1.58
CA TRP A 57 19.40 -3.55 1.10
C TRP A 57 20.38 -4.72 0.89
N PHE A 58 20.32 -5.75 1.73
CA PHE A 58 21.21 -6.91 1.69
C PHE A 58 20.96 -7.84 0.50
N THR A 59 19.86 -7.67 -0.23
CA THR A 59 19.59 -8.44 -1.46
C THR A 59 20.32 -7.87 -2.67
N PHE A 60 20.76 -6.60 -2.61
CA PHE A 60 21.35 -5.83 -3.72
C PHE A 60 20.47 -5.71 -4.98
N GLN A 61 19.23 -6.17 -4.94
CA GLN A 61 18.33 -6.19 -6.11
C GLN A 61 17.81 -4.80 -6.48
N SER A 62 17.56 -3.95 -5.49
CA SER A 62 17.00 -2.61 -5.71
C SER A 62 17.92 -1.54 -5.09
N PRO A 63 19.05 -1.21 -5.75
CA PRO A 63 19.89 -0.13 -5.29
C PRO A 63 19.11 1.20 -5.34
N ARG A 64 19.45 2.13 -4.45
CA ARG A 64 18.90 3.49 -4.43
C ARG A 64 17.40 3.58 -4.08
N ASN A 65 16.87 2.65 -3.28
CA ASN A 65 15.47 2.69 -2.83
C ASN A 65 15.03 4.06 -2.30
N ARG A 66 15.84 4.76 -1.50
CA ARG A 66 15.50 6.11 -1.01
C ARG A 66 15.28 7.15 -2.12
N GLN A 67 16.10 7.11 -3.17
CA GLN A 67 15.98 8.04 -4.31
C GLN A 67 14.74 7.69 -5.14
N ARG A 68 14.50 6.40 -5.40
CA ARG A 68 13.27 5.92 -6.05
C ARG A 68 12.03 6.28 -5.25
N SER A 69 12.05 6.11 -3.93
CA SER A 69 10.94 6.50 -3.04
C SER A 69 10.62 7.98 -3.10
N ALA A 70 11.63 8.86 -3.20
CA ALA A 70 11.41 10.28 -3.40
C ALA A 70 10.72 10.56 -4.75
N ALA A 71 11.23 9.98 -5.84
CA ALA A 71 10.64 10.15 -7.17
C ALA A 71 9.20 9.59 -7.26
N ILE A 72 8.95 8.44 -6.64
CA ILE A 72 7.61 7.85 -6.54
C ILE A 72 6.69 8.78 -5.74
N ALA A 73 7.15 9.34 -4.62
CA ALA A 73 6.36 10.29 -3.85
C ALA A 73 5.99 11.53 -4.67
N ASP A 74 6.94 12.08 -5.42
CA ASP A 74 6.72 13.24 -6.29
C ASP A 74 5.66 12.94 -7.36
N GLU A 75 5.66 11.72 -7.93
CA GLU A 75 4.65 11.32 -8.90
C GLU A 75 3.27 11.12 -8.26
N LEU A 76 3.21 10.41 -7.13
CA LEU A 76 1.96 10.19 -6.39
C LEU A 76 1.30 11.51 -5.93
N LEU A 77 2.10 12.54 -5.64
CA LEU A 77 1.60 13.87 -5.28
C LEU A 77 0.95 14.61 -6.46
N LYS A 78 1.28 14.28 -7.71
CA LYS A 78 0.63 14.86 -8.90
C LYS A 78 -0.71 14.18 -9.22
N GLN A 79 -0.87 12.95 -8.79
CA GLN A 79 -2.06 12.13 -9.04
C GLN A 79 -3.14 12.39 -7.99
N ASP A 80 -4.37 11.91 -8.21
CA ASP A 80 -5.49 12.12 -7.29
C ASP A 80 -6.07 10.83 -6.72
N PHE A 81 -5.23 9.95 -6.18
CA PHE A 81 -5.70 8.70 -5.54
C PHE A 81 -6.11 8.91 -4.08
N ASP A 82 -7.17 8.27 -3.62
CA ASP A 82 -7.64 8.29 -2.23
C ASP A 82 -6.91 7.27 -1.35
N ILE A 83 -6.61 6.10 -1.93
CA ILE A 83 -5.96 4.97 -1.25
C ILE A 83 -4.84 4.45 -2.14
N LEU A 84 -3.71 4.15 -1.52
CA LEU A 84 -2.55 3.51 -2.16
C LEU A 84 -2.33 2.14 -1.52
N CYS A 85 -2.40 1.08 -2.32
CA CYS A 85 -2.03 -0.29 -1.99
C CYS A 85 -0.64 -0.55 -2.57
N LEU A 86 0.38 -0.67 -1.72
CA LEU A 86 1.77 -0.71 -2.15
C LEU A 86 2.39 -2.07 -1.84
N GLU A 87 2.97 -2.71 -2.85
CA GLU A 87 3.63 -4.01 -2.73
C GLU A 87 5.17 -3.88 -2.81
N LYS A 88 5.87 -4.92 -2.33
CA LYS A 88 7.34 -4.96 -2.16
C LYS A 88 7.91 -3.73 -1.41
N SER A 89 7.18 -3.20 -0.43
CA SER A 89 7.60 -2.10 0.46
C SER A 89 8.51 -2.57 1.60
N PHE A 90 9.56 -3.36 1.32
CA PHE A 90 10.34 -4.02 2.37
C PHE A 90 11.31 -3.07 3.08
N ASP A 91 12.05 -2.26 2.33
CA ASP A 91 13.08 -1.37 2.86
C ASP A 91 12.49 -0.30 3.81
N GLY A 92 13.02 -0.24 5.03
CA GLY A 92 12.55 0.71 6.05
C GLY A 92 12.86 2.17 5.69
N GLY A 93 14.06 2.45 5.17
CA GLY A 93 14.45 3.80 4.81
C GLY A 93 13.67 4.36 3.62
N ALA A 94 13.28 3.51 2.68
CA ALA A 94 12.37 3.81 1.58
C ALA A 94 10.98 4.21 2.11
N ARG A 95 10.45 3.42 3.05
CA ARG A 95 9.17 3.71 3.71
C ARG A 95 9.22 4.99 4.53
N ASP A 96 10.33 5.31 5.19
CA ASP A 96 10.49 6.57 5.93
C ASP A 96 10.42 7.78 4.98
N VAL A 97 11.08 7.70 3.82
CA VAL A 97 11.01 8.75 2.78
C VAL A 97 9.57 8.95 2.30
N LEU A 98 8.88 7.86 1.93
CA LEU A 98 7.46 7.92 1.51
C LEU A 98 6.56 8.47 2.62
N THR A 99 6.73 7.99 3.85
CA THR A 99 5.96 8.42 5.03
C THR A 99 6.05 9.91 5.24
N LYS A 100 7.26 10.48 5.14
CA LYS A 100 7.51 11.91 5.29
C LYS A 100 6.93 12.71 4.14
N ALA A 101 7.18 12.31 2.90
CA ALA A 101 6.76 13.05 1.72
C ALA A 101 5.24 13.06 1.52
N LEU A 102 4.59 11.91 1.77
CA LEU A 102 3.16 11.71 1.53
C LEU A 102 2.28 12.01 2.75
N GLY A 103 2.87 12.22 3.94
CA GLY A 103 2.15 12.20 5.21
C GLY A 103 1.07 13.26 5.38
N ALA A 104 1.19 14.41 4.72
CA ALA A 104 0.13 15.43 4.74
C ALA A 104 -1.11 15.00 3.95
N ARG A 105 -0.92 14.23 2.86
CA ARG A 105 -2.01 13.75 2.00
C ARG A 105 -2.57 12.40 2.45
N TYR A 106 -1.70 11.49 2.90
CA TYR A 106 -2.06 10.14 3.34
C TYR A 106 -1.61 9.90 4.79
N PRO A 107 -2.31 10.47 5.78
CA PRO A 107 -1.91 10.37 7.18
C PRO A 107 -2.17 8.98 7.79
N TYR A 108 -3.09 8.19 7.23
CA TYR A 108 -3.46 6.87 7.74
C TYR A 108 -2.66 5.78 7.03
N ARG A 109 -2.01 4.90 7.81
CA ARG A 109 -1.04 3.91 7.32
C ARG A 109 -1.27 2.56 7.98
N TYR A 110 -1.29 1.49 7.18
CA TYR A 110 -1.60 0.14 7.65
C TYR A 110 -0.57 -0.85 7.10
N GLY A 111 0.14 -1.53 8.00
CA GLY A 111 1.25 -2.42 7.67
C GLY A 111 2.63 -1.74 7.65
N PRO A 112 3.65 -2.35 7.02
CA PRO A 112 3.54 -3.55 6.20
C PRO A 112 3.02 -4.77 6.97
N ALA A 113 2.11 -5.52 6.35
CA ALA A 113 1.45 -6.64 7.01
C ALA A 113 2.44 -7.76 7.42
N ASN A 114 2.02 -8.57 8.39
CA ASN A 114 2.79 -9.68 8.93
C ASN A 114 4.18 -9.26 9.44
N SER A 115 4.24 -8.10 10.11
CA SER A 115 5.46 -7.63 10.76
C SER A 115 5.68 -8.35 12.09
N GLY A 116 6.91 -8.82 12.34
CA GLY A 116 7.23 -9.55 13.57
C GLY A 116 8.74 -9.74 13.76
N PHE A 117 9.16 -10.03 15.00
CA PHE A 117 10.57 -10.25 15.34
C PHE A 117 11.03 -11.66 14.91
N SER A 118 11.51 -11.81 13.67
CA SER A 118 12.28 -13.00 13.26
C SER A 118 13.20 -12.71 12.08
N LEU A 119 13.93 -13.74 11.61
CA LEU A 119 14.79 -13.69 10.43
C LEU A 119 14.03 -13.42 9.11
N LYS A 120 12.71 -13.60 9.07
CA LYS A 120 11.88 -13.35 7.88
C LYS A 120 11.49 -11.87 7.79
N VAL A 121 11.57 -11.30 6.59
CA VAL A 121 11.07 -9.94 6.33
C VAL A 121 9.53 -9.92 6.34
N ASN A 122 8.94 -8.74 6.58
CA ASN A 122 7.48 -8.54 6.50
C ASN A 122 6.91 -8.85 5.10
N SER A 123 5.61 -8.73 4.88
CA SER A 123 4.98 -9.04 3.57
C SER A 123 5.34 -8.05 2.45
N GLY A 124 5.76 -6.84 2.81
CA GLY A 124 5.91 -5.72 1.88
C GLY A 124 4.59 -5.11 1.39
N VAL A 125 3.44 -5.58 1.88
CA VAL A 125 2.10 -5.05 1.56
C VAL A 125 1.74 -3.94 2.53
N TRP A 126 1.55 -2.72 2.04
CA TRP A 126 1.38 -1.51 2.83
C TRP A 126 0.27 -0.63 2.25
N ILE A 127 -0.72 -0.24 3.06
CA ILE A 127 -1.80 0.66 2.63
C ILE A 127 -1.59 2.06 3.22
N LEU A 128 -1.70 3.08 2.37
CA LEU A 128 -1.76 4.49 2.72
C LEU A 128 -3.13 5.06 2.31
N SER A 129 -3.77 5.87 3.18
CA SER A 129 -5.10 6.40 2.93
C SER A 129 -5.22 7.86 3.35
N ARG A 130 -6.03 8.64 2.60
CA ARG A 130 -6.41 10.02 2.95
C ARG A 130 -7.35 10.09 4.16
N PHE A 131 -8.15 9.05 4.37
CA PHE A 131 -9.17 8.96 5.42
C PHE A 131 -9.01 7.69 6.24
N PRO A 132 -9.54 7.63 7.48
CA PRO A 132 -9.34 6.47 8.35
C PRO A 132 -10.05 5.24 7.78
N LEU A 133 -9.34 4.12 7.83
CA LEU A 133 -9.86 2.78 7.63
C LEU A 133 -9.90 2.03 8.97
N SER A 134 -10.80 1.07 9.09
CA SER A 134 -11.06 0.30 10.31
C SER A 134 -11.11 -1.21 10.03
N ASN A 135 -11.36 -2.03 11.06
CA ASN A 135 -11.47 -3.48 10.96
C ASN A 135 -10.25 -4.14 10.29
N TYR A 136 -9.06 -3.84 10.82
CA TYR A 136 -7.81 -4.41 10.33
C TYR A 136 -7.75 -5.91 10.60
N HIS A 137 -7.62 -6.68 9.54
CA HIS A 137 -7.33 -8.12 9.59
C HIS A 137 -6.15 -8.41 8.66
N GLU A 138 -5.26 -9.32 9.04
CA GLU A 138 -4.18 -9.79 8.17
C GLU A 138 -4.04 -11.30 8.26
N ILE A 139 -3.55 -11.90 7.17
CA ILE A 139 -3.17 -13.30 7.12
C ILE A 139 -1.76 -13.43 6.56
N GLN A 140 -1.03 -14.44 7.01
CA GLN A 140 0.20 -14.90 6.37
C GLN A 140 -0.12 -16.13 5.53
N PHE A 141 0.38 -16.17 4.29
CA PHE A 141 0.21 -17.34 3.43
C PHE A 141 0.97 -18.55 3.97
N ARG A 142 0.31 -19.70 3.88
CA ARG A 142 0.88 -21.00 4.28
C ARG A 142 1.77 -21.59 3.19
N ASP A 143 1.38 -21.36 1.94
CA ASP A 143 2.07 -21.83 0.75
C ASP A 143 2.98 -20.75 0.15
N CYS A 144 4.22 -21.13 -0.16
CA CYS A 144 5.23 -20.31 -0.83
C CYS A 144 6.23 -21.22 -1.57
N ALA A 145 6.98 -20.66 -2.51
CA ALA A 145 8.11 -21.33 -3.15
C ALA A 145 9.40 -20.51 -3.02
N ALA A 146 10.52 -21.24 -2.93
CA ALA A 146 11.89 -20.73 -3.01
C ALA A 146 12.17 -19.50 -2.13
N ILE A 147 12.78 -18.46 -2.71
CA ILE A 147 13.22 -17.27 -1.98
C ILE A 147 12.04 -16.49 -1.38
N GLU A 148 10.85 -16.62 -1.95
CA GLU A 148 9.65 -15.93 -1.47
C GLU A 148 9.22 -16.44 -0.10
N CYS A 149 9.59 -17.67 0.29
CA CYS A 149 9.37 -18.21 1.64
C CYS A 149 10.14 -17.49 2.76
N PHE A 150 11.14 -16.68 2.41
CA PHE A 150 11.85 -15.82 3.37
C PHE A 150 11.12 -14.50 3.65
N SER A 151 10.05 -14.21 2.92
CA SER A 151 9.11 -13.12 3.20
C SER A 151 7.82 -13.65 3.83
N ARG A 152 7.22 -12.89 4.75
CA ARG A 152 5.91 -13.20 5.33
C ARG A 152 4.78 -12.72 4.42
N LYS A 153 4.78 -13.15 3.16
CA LYS A 153 3.70 -12.82 2.21
C LYS A 153 2.34 -13.18 2.75
N GLY A 154 1.34 -12.42 2.32
CA GLY A 154 0.01 -12.48 2.86
C GLY A 154 -0.86 -11.36 2.33
N ALA A 155 -2.01 -11.20 2.95
CA ALA A 155 -2.99 -10.17 2.61
C ALA A 155 -3.44 -9.42 3.86
N LEU A 156 -3.86 -8.18 3.69
CA LEU A 156 -4.48 -7.37 4.73
C LEU A 156 -5.83 -6.85 4.24
N MET A 157 -6.83 -6.86 5.12
CA MET A 157 -8.20 -6.43 4.87
C MET A 157 -8.56 -5.27 5.80
N LEU A 158 -9.24 -4.28 5.25
CA LEU A 158 -9.73 -3.09 5.95
C LEU A 158 -11.15 -2.73 5.48
N THR A 159 -11.87 -1.99 6.30
CA THR A 159 -13.16 -1.37 5.97
C THR A 159 -12.99 0.14 5.90
N GLY A 160 -13.55 0.77 4.87
CA GLY A 160 -13.60 2.22 4.74
C GLY A 160 -15.02 2.73 4.49
N GLU A 161 -15.16 4.04 4.57
CA GLU A 161 -16.38 4.75 4.17
C GLU A 161 -15.98 5.92 3.27
N PHE A 162 -16.62 6.02 2.12
CA PHE A 162 -16.41 7.09 1.16
C PHE A 162 -17.75 7.66 0.75
N GLN A 163 -17.98 8.95 1.04
CA GLN A 163 -19.23 9.65 0.69
C GLN A 163 -20.48 8.93 1.24
N GLY A 164 -20.42 8.42 2.47
CA GLY A 164 -21.53 7.70 3.11
C GLY A 164 -21.71 6.24 2.63
N HIS A 165 -20.87 5.76 1.70
CA HIS A 165 -20.89 4.38 1.24
C HIS A 165 -19.74 3.59 1.87
N ARG A 166 -20.09 2.50 2.55
CA ARG A 166 -19.10 1.55 3.10
C ARG A 166 -18.50 0.71 1.98
N PHE A 167 -17.23 0.38 2.10
CA PHE A 167 -16.53 -0.57 1.25
C PHE A 167 -15.51 -1.38 2.08
N GLN A 168 -15.08 -2.51 1.54
CA GLN A 168 -13.97 -3.29 2.05
C GLN A 168 -12.85 -3.33 1.02
N ILE A 169 -11.60 -3.38 1.50
CA ILE A 169 -10.42 -3.47 0.64
C ILE A 169 -9.50 -4.56 1.16
N ILE A 170 -8.99 -5.39 0.26
CA ILE A 170 -7.94 -6.35 0.52
C ILE A 170 -6.73 -5.94 -0.33
N ALA A 171 -5.58 -5.73 0.30
CA ALA A 171 -4.30 -5.60 -0.40
C ALA A 171 -3.48 -6.88 -0.23
N THR A 172 -2.81 -7.32 -1.29
CA THR A 172 -2.01 -8.54 -1.29
C THR A 172 -0.83 -8.47 -2.27
N HIS A 173 0.12 -9.39 -2.11
CA HIS A 173 1.19 -9.64 -3.07
C HIS A 173 1.41 -11.16 -3.10
N LEU A 174 0.95 -11.80 -4.18
CA LEU A 174 0.97 -13.25 -4.32
C LEU A 174 2.36 -13.79 -4.64
N GLN A 175 2.52 -15.11 -4.63
CA GLN A 175 3.74 -15.80 -5.04
C GLN A 175 4.25 -15.26 -6.39
N GLY A 176 5.49 -14.78 -6.36
CA GLY A 176 6.20 -14.30 -7.55
C GLY A 176 6.80 -15.46 -8.35
N GLU A 177 7.24 -15.17 -9.57
CA GLU A 177 8.18 -16.03 -10.28
C GLU A 177 9.63 -15.82 -9.82
N GLU A 178 10.46 -16.87 -9.92
CA GLU A 178 11.90 -16.80 -9.62
C GLU A 178 12.74 -16.19 -10.77
N GLY A 179 12.12 -16.00 -11.94
CA GLY A 179 12.73 -15.44 -13.14
C GLY A 179 11.68 -14.90 -14.11
N ALA A 180 12.09 -14.60 -15.35
CA ALA A 180 11.19 -14.04 -16.37
C ALA A 180 10.17 -15.04 -16.95
N VAL A 181 10.14 -16.28 -16.41
CA VAL A 181 9.35 -17.38 -16.93
C VAL A 181 8.28 -17.73 -15.93
N TYR A 182 7.03 -17.64 -16.39
CA TYR A 182 5.85 -18.11 -15.67
C TYR A 182 5.86 -19.63 -15.57
N THR A 183 5.52 -20.16 -14.39
CA THR A 183 5.44 -21.62 -14.16
C THR A 183 4.04 -22.05 -13.66
N PRO A 184 3.49 -23.18 -14.14
CA PRO A 184 2.25 -23.75 -13.61
C PRO A 184 2.33 -24.07 -12.11
N GLU A 185 3.51 -24.45 -11.62
CA GLU A 185 3.75 -24.79 -10.21
C GLU A 185 3.55 -23.56 -9.31
N HIS A 186 4.09 -22.40 -9.70
CA HIS A 186 3.85 -21.15 -8.99
C HIS A 186 2.40 -20.69 -9.11
N GLN A 187 1.73 -20.94 -10.25
CA GLN A 187 0.29 -20.67 -10.36
C GLN A 187 -0.52 -21.46 -9.33
N GLN A 188 -0.22 -22.75 -9.14
CA GLN A 188 -0.93 -23.55 -8.12
C GLN A 188 -0.74 -23.00 -6.71
N ILE A 189 0.42 -22.38 -6.40
CA ILE A 189 0.64 -21.70 -5.13
C ILE A 189 -0.25 -20.45 -5.05
N ARG A 190 -0.28 -19.62 -6.10
CA ARG A 190 -1.15 -18.43 -6.17
C ARG A 190 -2.63 -18.79 -5.99
N ASP A 191 -3.08 -19.88 -6.59
CA ASP A 191 -4.45 -20.39 -6.45
C ASP A 191 -4.77 -20.77 -4.99
N ARG A 192 -3.82 -21.43 -4.30
CA ARG A 192 -3.95 -21.73 -2.85
C ARG A 192 -3.96 -20.47 -2.00
N GLN A 193 -3.13 -19.48 -2.32
CA GLN A 193 -3.10 -18.19 -1.63
C GLN A 193 -4.42 -17.41 -1.81
N MET A 194 -4.97 -17.37 -3.02
CA MET A 194 -6.28 -16.77 -3.30
C MET A 194 -7.41 -17.49 -2.54
N THR A 195 -7.37 -18.82 -2.51
CA THR A 195 -8.29 -19.63 -1.70
C THR A 195 -8.17 -19.28 -0.22
N GLN A 196 -6.96 -19.08 0.29
CA GLN A 196 -6.73 -18.66 1.68
C GLN A 196 -7.30 -17.26 1.96
N ILE A 197 -7.11 -16.28 1.05
CA ILE A 197 -7.75 -14.96 1.15
C ILE A 197 -9.27 -15.10 1.25
N ARG A 198 -9.88 -15.87 0.34
CA ARG A 198 -11.33 -16.10 0.35
C ARG A 198 -11.79 -16.68 1.69
N ASN A 199 -11.14 -17.74 2.16
CA ASN A 199 -11.61 -18.50 3.32
C ASN A 199 -11.32 -17.82 4.66
N GLU A 200 -10.19 -17.11 4.78
CA GLU A 200 -9.74 -16.55 6.06
C GLU A 200 -10.03 -15.06 6.20
N LEU A 201 -10.20 -14.32 5.09
CA LEU A 201 -10.59 -12.91 5.11
C LEU A 201 -12.04 -12.72 4.68
N VAL A 202 -12.38 -13.06 3.43
CA VAL A 202 -13.71 -12.75 2.87
C VAL A 202 -14.82 -13.51 3.60
N ALA A 203 -14.68 -14.83 3.78
CA ALA A 203 -15.72 -15.64 4.42
C ALA A 203 -15.90 -15.32 5.92
N ARG A 204 -14.90 -14.74 6.58
CA ARG A 204 -14.93 -14.44 8.02
C ARG A 204 -15.34 -13.01 8.33
N TYR A 205 -14.89 -12.07 7.51
CA TYR A 205 -14.98 -10.63 7.78
C TYR A 205 -15.66 -9.85 6.65
N GLY A 206 -15.99 -10.51 5.54
CA GLY A 206 -16.80 -9.95 4.46
C GLY A 206 -18.17 -9.50 4.97
N THR A 207 -18.63 -8.34 4.50
CA THR A 207 -19.98 -7.85 4.82
C THR A 207 -20.88 -7.96 3.60
N GLN A 208 -21.98 -8.69 3.72
CA GLN A 208 -22.93 -8.86 2.62
C GLN A 208 -23.46 -7.51 2.12
N GLY A 209 -23.53 -7.33 0.80
CA GLY A 209 -23.99 -6.09 0.16
C GLY A 209 -23.02 -4.90 0.26
N VAL A 210 -21.86 -5.06 0.89
CA VAL A 210 -20.78 -4.07 0.89
C VAL A 210 -19.79 -4.42 -0.23
N PRO A 211 -19.44 -3.48 -1.13
CA PRO A 211 -18.44 -3.71 -2.17
C PRO A 211 -17.07 -4.08 -1.57
N LEU A 212 -16.39 -5.05 -2.17
CA LEU A 212 -15.03 -5.45 -1.80
C LEU A 212 -14.08 -5.27 -2.98
N PHE A 213 -13.00 -4.52 -2.75
CA PHE A 213 -11.91 -4.33 -3.70
C PHE A 213 -10.75 -5.27 -3.35
N LEU A 214 -10.33 -6.11 -4.30
CA LEU A 214 -9.10 -6.90 -4.17
C LEU A 214 -8.01 -6.21 -4.99
N CYS A 215 -6.99 -5.71 -4.31
CA CYS A 215 -5.88 -4.95 -4.89
C CYS A 215 -4.57 -5.68 -4.66
N GLY A 216 -3.66 -5.63 -5.62
CA GLY A 216 -2.34 -6.21 -5.45
C GLY A 216 -1.64 -6.59 -6.73
N ASP A 217 -0.38 -6.97 -6.56
CA ASP A 217 0.33 -7.75 -7.55
C ASP A 217 -0.04 -9.24 -7.39
N PHE A 218 -0.89 -9.71 -8.30
CA PHE A 218 -1.36 -11.10 -8.30
C PHE A 218 -0.42 -12.05 -9.03
N ASP A 219 0.58 -11.53 -9.76
CA ASP A 219 1.52 -12.30 -10.58
C ASP A 219 0.86 -13.40 -11.44
N THR A 220 -0.42 -13.19 -11.81
CA THR A 220 -1.26 -14.12 -12.58
C THR A 220 -1.63 -13.43 -13.89
N PRO A 221 -1.14 -13.91 -15.04
CA PRO A 221 -1.40 -13.26 -16.32
C PRO A 221 -2.86 -13.42 -16.71
N ARG A 222 -3.51 -12.32 -17.13
CA ARG A 222 -4.89 -12.36 -17.65
C ARG A 222 -4.98 -13.19 -18.93
N GLN A 223 -4.09 -12.92 -19.89
CA GLN A 223 -4.09 -13.51 -21.22
C GLN A 223 -2.84 -14.36 -21.45
N GLY A 224 -2.97 -15.44 -22.23
CA GLY A 224 -1.83 -16.27 -22.62
C GLY A 224 -0.97 -15.59 -23.69
N LYS A 225 0.35 -15.80 -23.65
CA LYS A 225 1.32 -15.24 -24.64
C LYS A 225 1.03 -15.66 -26.09
N SER A 226 0.42 -16.82 -26.30
CA SER A 226 0.21 -17.46 -27.61
C SER A 226 -1.22 -17.37 -28.14
N ASN A 227 -2.19 -16.90 -27.34
CA ASN A 227 -3.57 -16.73 -27.80
C ASN A 227 -4.26 -15.57 -27.03
N PRO A 228 -4.03 -14.31 -27.45
CA PRO A 228 -4.40 -13.13 -26.68
C PRO A 228 -5.90 -12.90 -26.41
N PRO A 229 -6.91 -13.44 -27.14
CA PRO A 229 -8.30 -13.22 -26.73
C PRO A 229 -8.75 -14.08 -25.55
N ARG A 230 -8.02 -15.15 -25.16
CA ARG A 230 -8.49 -16.10 -24.13
C ARG A 230 -7.85 -15.84 -22.77
N GLU A 231 -8.71 -15.76 -21.76
CA GLU A 231 -8.29 -15.72 -20.36
C GLU A 231 -7.59 -17.00 -19.93
N THR A 232 -6.50 -16.86 -19.17
CA THR A 232 -5.75 -17.98 -18.60
C THR A 232 -6.60 -18.75 -17.60
N ASP A 233 -6.24 -20.02 -17.33
CA ASP A 233 -6.89 -20.80 -16.29
C ASP A 233 -6.68 -20.18 -14.89
N GLY A 234 -5.51 -19.60 -14.63
CA GLY A 234 -5.22 -18.90 -13.37
C GLY A 234 -6.10 -17.66 -13.17
N TYR A 235 -6.28 -16.83 -14.21
CA TYR A 235 -7.18 -15.68 -14.12
C TYR A 235 -8.64 -16.12 -13.89
N ARG A 236 -9.11 -17.13 -14.62
CA ARG A 236 -10.44 -17.73 -14.40
C ARG A 236 -10.59 -18.34 -13.01
N PHE A 237 -9.52 -18.92 -12.45
CA PHE A 237 -9.52 -19.43 -11.09
C PHE A 237 -9.75 -18.31 -10.07
N ILE A 238 -9.06 -17.17 -10.23
CA ILE A 238 -9.29 -15.98 -9.39
C ILE A 238 -10.75 -15.54 -9.49
N LEU A 239 -11.27 -15.35 -10.72
CA LEU A 239 -12.67 -14.99 -10.93
C LEU A 239 -13.60 -15.95 -10.18
N ASN A 240 -13.48 -17.26 -10.41
CA ASN A 240 -14.34 -18.26 -9.80
C ASN A 240 -14.23 -18.32 -8.27
N THR A 241 -13.03 -18.09 -7.72
CA THR A 241 -12.79 -18.06 -6.27
C THR A 241 -13.61 -16.95 -5.59
N PHE A 242 -13.79 -15.83 -6.29
CA PHE A 242 -14.47 -14.64 -5.79
C PHE A 242 -15.84 -14.38 -6.44
N GLY A 243 -16.44 -15.42 -7.06
CA GLY A 243 -17.84 -15.37 -7.50
C GLY A 243 -18.08 -15.18 -9.00
N GLY A 244 -17.04 -15.24 -9.84
CA GLY A 244 -17.13 -15.20 -11.31
C GLY A 244 -17.54 -13.84 -11.89
N PRO A 245 -17.64 -13.72 -13.24
CA PRO A 245 -18.10 -12.49 -13.91
C PRO A 245 -19.58 -12.15 -13.62
N GLN A 246 -20.32 -13.05 -12.99
CA GLN A 246 -21.65 -12.81 -12.44
C GLN A 246 -21.53 -12.89 -10.92
N ASN A 247 -21.17 -11.76 -10.30
CA ASN A 247 -21.10 -11.56 -8.84
C ASN A 247 -22.03 -12.52 -8.08
N HIS A 248 -21.47 -13.30 -7.15
CA HIS A 248 -22.25 -14.13 -6.24
C HIS A 248 -23.31 -13.29 -5.53
N SER A 249 -24.42 -13.89 -5.09
CA SER A 249 -25.53 -13.19 -4.39
C SER A 249 -25.13 -12.45 -3.10
N ASP A 250 -23.89 -12.66 -2.64
CA ASP A 250 -23.46 -12.27 -1.30
C ASP A 250 -22.43 -11.12 -1.33
N TYR A 251 -21.65 -10.95 -2.41
CA TYR A 251 -20.60 -9.92 -2.52
C TYR A 251 -20.50 -9.35 -3.93
N PHE A 252 -20.30 -8.03 -4.04
CA PHE A 252 -19.87 -7.38 -5.27
C PHE A 252 -18.36 -7.25 -5.26
N ILE A 253 -17.66 -8.07 -6.06
CA ILE A 253 -16.20 -8.04 -6.19
C ILE A 253 -15.87 -7.54 -7.59
N THR A 254 -15.29 -6.34 -7.68
CA THR A 254 -14.79 -5.80 -8.94
C THR A 254 -13.29 -6.05 -9.03
N LEU A 255 -12.90 -6.84 -10.04
CA LEU A 255 -11.52 -6.92 -10.52
C LEU A 255 -11.43 -5.96 -11.70
N ASP A 256 -10.96 -4.74 -11.46
CA ASP A 256 -10.68 -3.78 -12.54
C ASP A 256 -9.23 -3.97 -12.99
N ASP A 257 -9.08 -4.51 -14.20
CA ASP A 257 -7.81 -4.75 -14.87
C ASP A 257 -7.75 -4.05 -16.24
N THR A 258 -8.61 -3.05 -16.45
CA THR A 258 -8.73 -2.37 -17.73
C THR A 258 -7.52 -1.48 -17.99
N CYS A 259 -6.66 -1.87 -18.96
CA CYS A 259 -5.53 -1.04 -19.42
C CYS A 259 -5.94 0.35 -19.94
N ALA A 260 -7.24 0.60 -20.17
CA ALA A 260 -7.77 1.89 -20.59
C ALA A 260 -7.59 3.01 -19.54
N HIS A 261 -7.30 2.64 -18.29
CA HIS A 261 -7.15 3.56 -17.15
C HIS A 261 -5.84 3.34 -16.36
N ASN A 262 -4.75 3.01 -17.05
CA ASN A 262 -3.44 3.08 -16.42
C ASN A 262 -2.99 4.54 -16.38
N ASP A 263 -3.46 5.29 -15.38
CA ASP A 263 -3.19 6.73 -15.20
C ASP A 263 -1.70 7.06 -14.95
N LEU A 264 -0.84 6.04 -14.87
CA LEU A 264 0.62 6.15 -14.68
C LEU A 264 1.44 5.69 -15.91
N ALA A 265 0.80 5.34 -17.02
CA ALA A 265 1.47 4.90 -18.27
C ALA A 265 1.72 6.05 -19.26
#